data_AF-A0AAX0KLN8-F1
#
_entry.id   AF-A0AAX0KLN8-F1
#
_cell.length_a   1.000
_cell.length_b   1.000
_cell.length_c   1.000
_cell.angle_alpha   90.00
_cell.angle_beta   90.00
_cell.angle_gamma   90.00
#
_symmetry.space_group_name_H-M   'P 1'
#
loop_
_entity.id
_entity.type
_entity.pdbx_description
1 polymer ?
#
loop_
_entity_poly.entity_id
_entity_poly.type
_entity_poly.pdbx_seq_one_letter_code
_entity_poly.pdbx_strand_id
1 'polypeptide(L)'
;MKASKFSDAQKAFILKQGEEGTPVAEICRKAGISQATYFSWKKKYAGLLPDEMRRLKQLEDENARLKKIVADLTLDREMLQDVIRRKL
;
A
#
# COMPACT_ATOMS: atom_id res chain seq x y z
N MET A 1 0.09 -5.47 -9.24
CA MET A 1 -0.24 -6.60 -8.34
C MET A 1 -1.68 -7.00 -8.56
N LYS A 2 -1.97 -8.30 -8.62
CA LYS A 2 -3.36 -8.78 -8.66
C LYS A 2 -4.07 -8.34 -7.37
N ALA A 3 -5.33 -7.93 -7.46
CA ALA A 3 -6.12 -7.59 -6.29
C ALA A 3 -6.11 -8.77 -5.29
N SER A 4 -5.85 -8.47 -4.02
CA SER A 4 -5.88 -9.50 -2.97
C SER A 4 -7.29 -10.10 -2.91
N LYS A 5 -7.38 -11.42 -2.75
CA LYS A 5 -8.66 -12.12 -2.51
C LYS A 5 -9.27 -11.77 -1.15
N PHE A 6 -8.51 -11.14 -0.26
CA PHE A 6 -8.95 -10.80 1.10
C PHE A 6 -9.34 -9.33 1.18
N SER A 7 -10.51 -9.07 1.78
CA SER A 7 -10.94 -7.73 2.17
C SER A 7 -10.07 -7.18 3.30
N ASP A 8 -10.05 -5.87 3.49
CA ASP A 8 -9.26 -5.26 4.56
C ASP A 8 -9.78 -5.67 5.95
N ALA A 9 -11.09 -5.88 6.10
CA ALA A 9 -11.67 -6.44 7.31
C ALA A 9 -11.19 -7.88 7.58
N GLN A 10 -11.10 -8.72 6.55
CA GLN A 10 -10.57 -10.08 6.68
C GLN A 10 -9.09 -10.07 7.09
N LYS A 11 -8.28 -9.19 6.51
CA LYS A 11 -6.87 -9.02 6.89
C LYS A 11 -6.74 -8.56 8.35
N ALA A 12 -7.51 -7.56 8.75
CA ALA A 12 -7.52 -7.05 10.13
C ALA A 12 -7.90 -8.17 11.12
N PHE A 13 -8.94 -8.95 10.82
CA PHE A 13 -9.34 -10.08 11.64
C PHE A 13 -8.26 -11.15 11.77
N ILE A 14 -7.57 -11.47 10.68
CA ILE A 14 -6.45 -12.42 10.66
C ILE A 14 -5.27 -11.92 11.51
N LEU A 15 -4.94 -10.64 11.42
CA LEU A 15 -3.86 -10.03 12.21
C LEU A 15 -4.20 -10.00 13.71
N LYS A 16 -5.46 -9.68 14.06
CA LYS A 16 -5.94 -9.62 15.44
C LYS A 16 -5.76 -10.95 16.18
N GLN A 17 -5.98 -12.08 15.52
CA GLN A 17 -5.77 -13.41 16.13
C GLN A 17 -4.33 -13.60 16.64
N GLY A 18 -3.34 -13.06 15.94
CA GLY A 18 -1.93 -13.14 16.37
C GLY A 18 -1.58 -12.12 17.45
N GLU A 19 -2.28 -10.98 17.51
CA GLU A 19 -2.20 -10.03 18.62
C GLU A 19 -2.82 -10.63 19.90
N GLU A 20 -3.88 -11.42 19.77
CA GLU A 20 -4.52 -12.19 20.85
C GLU A 20 -3.74 -13.47 21.23
N GLY A 21 -2.57 -13.72 20.63
CA GLY A 21 -1.65 -14.80 21.02
C GLY A 21 -1.80 -16.12 20.25
N THR A 22 -2.64 -16.18 19.21
CA THR A 22 -2.72 -17.38 18.35
C THR A 22 -1.41 -17.57 17.58
N PRO A 23 -0.81 -18.78 17.55
CA PRO A 23 0.41 -19.03 16.79
C PRO A 23 0.26 -18.71 15.30
N VAL A 24 1.19 -17.92 14.75
CA VAL A 24 1.16 -17.47 13.34
C VAL A 24 1.07 -18.65 12.35
N ALA A 25 1.74 -19.77 12.66
CA ALA A 25 1.67 -20.97 11.82
C ALA A 25 0.24 -21.53 11.71
N GLU A 26 -0.53 -21.50 12.80
CA GLU A 26 -1.92 -21.95 12.83
C GLU A 26 -2.83 -20.99 12.07
N ILE A 27 -2.66 -19.68 12.30
CA ILE A 27 -3.39 -18.63 11.58
C ILE A 27 -3.20 -18.80 10.07
N CYS A 28 -1.94 -18.94 9.63
CA CYS A 28 -1.59 -19.11 8.22
C CYS A 28 -2.23 -20.36 7.62
N ARG A 29 -2.20 -21.49 8.34
CA ARG A 29 -2.85 -22.74 7.91
C ARG A 29 -4.37 -22.59 7.77
N LYS A 30 -5.03 -21.98 8.75
CA LYS A 30 -6.50 -21.77 8.74
C LYS A 30 -6.93 -20.78 7.65
N ALA A 31 -6.20 -19.69 7.49
CA ALA A 31 -6.49 -18.65 6.50
C ALA A 31 -6.03 -19.01 5.07
N GLY A 32 -5.25 -20.08 4.89
CA GLY A 32 -4.73 -20.49 3.59
C GLY A 32 -3.72 -19.49 3.01
N ILE A 33 -2.91 -18.85 3.87
CA ILE A 33 -1.88 -17.87 3.47
C ILE A 33 -0.49 -18.33 3.91
N SER A 34 0.56 -17.83 3.26
CA SER A 34 1.92 -18.06 3.72
C SER A 34 2.27 -17.15 4.91
N GLN A 35 3.22 -17.56 5.75
CA GLN A 35 3.74 -16.69 6.82
C GLN A 35 4.31 -15.37 6.28
N ALA A 36 4.97 -15.41 5.12
CA ALA A 36 5.44 -14.21 4.45
C ALA A 36 4.30 -13.21 4.14
N THR A 37 3.14 -13.72 3.71
CA THR A 37 1.94 -12.89 3.49
C THR A 37 1.46 -12.26 4.80
N TYR A 38 1.39 -13.07 5.87
CA TYR A 38 0.97 -12.60 7.19
C TYR A 38 1.88 -11.47 7.70
N PHE A 39 3.20 -11.64 7.67
CA PHE A 39 4.13 -10.61 8.14
C PHE A 39 4.16 -9.37 7.24
N SER A 40 3.95 -9.53 5.94
CA SER A 40 3.77 -8.39 5.02
C SER A 40 2.54 -7.56 5.39
N TRP A 41 1.41 -8.21 5.68
CA TRP A 41 0.21 -7.52 6.18
C TRP A 41 0.44 -6.90 7.55
N LYS A 42 1.07 -7.61 8.49
CA LYS A 42 1.38 -7.11 9.83
C LYS A 42 2.22 -5.84 9.74
N LYS A 43 3.28 -5.84 8.92
CA LYS A 43 4.13 -4.65 8.71
C LYS A 43 3.34 -3.44 8.18
N LYS A 44 2.36 -3.68 7.31
CA LYS A 44 1.61 -2.61 6.65
C LYS A 44 0.38 -2.14 7.44
N TYR A 45 -0.24 -3.02 8.21
CA TYR A 45 -1.60 -2.82 8.73
C TYR A 45 -1.75 -3.11 10.23
N ALA A 46 -0.69 -3.54 10.95
CA ALA A 46 -0.80 -3.78 12.39
C ALA A 46 -1.29 -2.52 13.12
N GLY A 47 -2.22 -2.71 14.06
CA GLY A 47 -2.83 -1.62 14.81
C GLY A 47 -3.83 -0.74 14.03
N LEU A 48 -4.10 -1.03 12.75
CA LEU A 48 -5.10 -0.29 11.96
C LEU A 48 -6.45 -1.02 11.95
N LEU A 49 -7.51 -0.23 12.13
CA LEU A 49 -8.88 -0.66 11.89
C LEU A 49 -9.15 -0.78 10.37
N PRO A 50 -10.15 -1.56 9.94
CA PRO A 50 -10.45 -1.75 8.51
C PRO A 50 -10.69 -0.46 7.72
N ASP A 51 -11.33 0.54 8.32
CA ASP A 51 -11.56 1.85 7.68
C ASP A 51 -10.26 2.65 7.55
N GLU A 52 -9.35 2.53 8.51
CA GLU A 52 -8.02 3.14 8.45
C GLU A 52 -7.16 2.47 7.38
N MET A 53 -7.26 1.15 7.22
CA MET A 53 -6.61 0.41 6.12
C MET A 53 -7.11 0.88 4.75
N ARG A 54 -8.43 1.08 4.61
CA ARG A 54 -9.02 1.58 3.37
C ARG A 54 -8.56 3.00 3.07
N ARG A 55 -8.59 3.89 4.07
CA ARG A 55 -8.12 5.27 3.94
C ARG A 55 -6.64 5.34 3.60
N LEU A 56 -5.81 4.52 4.24
CA LEU A 56 -4.38 4.41 3.93
C LEU A 56 -4.16 4.07 2.46
N LYS A 57 -4.88 3.08 1.94
CA LYS A 57 -4.76 2.69 0.53
C LYS A 57 -5.17 3.82 -0.42
N GLN A 58 -6.27 4.52 -0.12
CA GLN A 58 -6.69 5.68 -0.92
C GLN A 58 -5.64 6.80 -0.93
N LEU A 59 -5.03 7.08 0.21
CA LEU A 59 -3.96 8.06 0.32
C LEU A 59 -2.69 7.63 -0.42
N GLU A 60 -2.32 6.34 -0.38
CA GLU A 60 -1.22 5.79 -1.15
C GLU A 60 -1.46 5.92 -2.66
N ASP A 61 -2.67 5.59 -3.13
CA ASP A 61 -3.06 5.69 -4.54
C ASP A 61 -3.03 7.15 -5.03
N GLU A 62 -3.56 8.08 -4.24
CA GLU A 62 -3.56 9.50 -4.58
C GLU A 62 -2.14 10.08 -4.57
N ASN A 63 -1.33 9.72 -3.57
CA ASN A 63 0.07 10.15 -3.51
C ASN A 63 0.86 9.65 -4.74
N ALA A 64 0.62 8.42 -5.18
CA ALA A 64 1.24 7.88 -6.39
C ALA A 64 0.84 8.66 -7.65
N ARG A 65 -0.44 9.04 -7.79
CA ARG A 65 -0.91 9.89 -8.90
C ARG A 65 -0.28 11.27 -8.86
N LEU A 66 -0.28 11.91 -7.69
CA LEU A 66 0.31 13.24 -7.52
C LEU A 66 1.80 13.24 -7.85
N LYS A 67 2.55 12.23 -7.38
CA LYS A 67 3.97 12.08 -7.74
C LYS A 67 4.19 11.95 -9.24
N LYS A 68 3.34 11.20 -9.94
CA LYS A 68 3.42 11.08 -11.40
C LYS A 68 3.17 12.42 -12.08
N ILE A 69 2.10 13.13 -11.70
CA ILE A 69 1.78 14.45 -12.25
C ILE A 69 2.93 15.42 -12.02
N VAL A 70 3.52 15.44 -10.82
CA VAL A 70 4.66 16.30 -10.51
C VAL A 70 5.87 15.95 -11.36
N ALA A 71 6.17 14.66 -11.57
CA ALA A 71 7.28 14.24 -12.42
C ALA A 71 7.06 14.69 -13.88
N ASP A 72 5.88 14.44 -14.44
CA ASP A 72 5.53 14.82 -15.81
C ASP A 72 5.65 16.35 -15.99
N LEU A 73 5.04 17.13 -15.09
CA LEU A 73 5.12 18.60 -15.13
C LEU A 73 6.54 19.13 -14.93
N THR A 74 7.38 18.43 -14.16
CA THR A 74 8.78 18.83 -13.96
C THR A 74 9.58 18.64 -15.24
N LEU A 75 9.38 17.51 -15.93
CA LEU A 75 10.02 17.25 -17.23
C LEU A 75 9.57 18.27 -18.28
N ASP A 76 8.27 18.56 -18.37
CA ASP A 76 7.74 19.59 -19.28
C ASP A 76 8.37 20.96 -19.00
N ARG A 77 8.48 21.34 -17.72
CA ARG A 77 9.13 22.60 -17.31
C ARG A 77 10.58 22.66 -17.76
N GLU A 78 11.34 21.58 -17.57
CA GLU A 78 12.75 21.49 -17.98
C GLU A 78 12.90 21.62 -19.50
N MET A 79 12.07 20.90 -20.27
CA MET A 79 12.06 21.01 -21.73
C MET A 79 11.76 22.44 -22.20
N LEU A 80 10.77 23.10 -21.61
CA LEU A 80 10.42 24.48 -21.95
C LEU A 80 11.55 25.46 -21.60
N GLN A 81 12.20 25.29 -20.45
CA GLN A 81 13.34 26.11 -20.05
C GLN A 81 14.53 25.94 -21.00
N ASP A 82 14.80 24.73 -21.47
CA ASP A 82 15.87 24.46 -22.43
C ASP A 82 15.58 25.06 -23.81
N VAL A 83 14.32 25.04 -24.27
CA VAL A 83 13.93 25.74 -25.52
C VAL A 83 14.15 27.24 -25.41
N ILE A 84 13.80 27.86 -24.27
CA ILE A 84 14.02 29.29 -24.03
C ILE A 84 15.51 29.60 -24.03
N ARG A 85 16.33 28.80 -23.32
CA ARG A 85 17.79 28.96 -23.26
C ARG A 85 18.48 28.86 -24.61
N ARG A 86 17.93 28.07 -25.55
CA ARG A 86 18.49 27.92 -26.90
C ARG A 86 18.09 29.05 -27.85
N LYS A 87 17.06 29.82 -27.52
CA LYS A 87 16.57 30.96 -28.34
C LYS A 87 17.21 32.30 -27.97
N LEU A 88 17.75 32.40 -26.76
CA LEU A 88 18.56 33.53 -26.27
C LEU A 88 20.04 33.26 -26.53
#